data_AF-A0A0H4C1R0-F1
#
_entry.id   AF-A0A0H4C1R0-F1
#
_cell.length_a   1.000
_cell.length_b   1.000
_cell.length_c   1.000
_cell.angle_alpha   90.00
_cell.angle_beta   90.00
_cell.angle_gamma   90.00
#
_symmetry.space_group_name_H-M   'P 1'
#
loop_
_entity.id
_entity.type
_entity.pdbx_description
1 polymer ?
#
loop_
_entity_poly.entity_id
_entity_poly.type
_entity_poly.pdbx_seq_one_letter_code
_entity_poly.pdbx_strand_id
1 'polypeptide(L)'
;MSELTAAEQRVVDEALAHREAGRPIPAYLMAQLDQIAAPWPGRWLLPWVEGEPERVIELCAGPGGWAEGMRTVLGLTRYDVVGVDVSEDACATARAAGHVRICADITKLDPEHPALRWTVGVIISPPCPSFSTAGKRAGLLAANIDILREAIAAVGEAAGFIRLDEVCCDELFPDLEDDCPLCADLGYHEGYAPRSGQTWDEVRAMLDGLTDPRIGLMLEVVIWPLGLQAAGAPIQWMAMEQSSNLPEEILEELSVEFGCADWFRTSWAILEAAELGVASRRKRVFMIASRHRWVDITPPAESLPVTTMAQALGWDEGERVNTRGNRPVDPATGRAKGGNCFSADKPSWCLTGKTRTWVRERDGLRLTPAEAGVLVSFRATYPWQGSRSSAFQQAGDVVCPVVAAFVLAAIHGIDWEPLVRDYLTGLYHYDDLWDGYDLAA
;
A
#
# COMPACT_ATOMS: atom_id res chain seq x y z
N MET A 1 2.84 -8.85 23.94
CA MET A 1 2.35 -9.89 23.00
C MET A 1 0.99 -10.37 23.45
N SER A 2 -0.03 -10.25 22.60
CA SER A 2 -1.33 -10.88 22.84
C SER A 2 -1.16 -12.40 22.74
N GLU A 3 -1.49 -13.12 23.82
CA GLU A 3 -1.43 -14.58 23.87
C GLU A 3 -2.84 -15.16 23.86
N LEU A 4 -3.01 -16.30 23.19
CA LEU A 4 -4.24 -17.07 23.26
C LEU A 4 -4.46 -17.54 24.70
N THR A 5 -5.69 -17.45 25.18
CA THR A 5 -6.07 -18.09 26.44
C THR A 5 -5.91 -19.60 26.33
N ALA A 6 -5.78 -20.30 27.45
CA ALA A 6 -5.69 -21.76 27.46
C ALA A 6 -6.90 -22.45 26.79
N ALA A 7 -8.07 -21.80 26.77
CA ALA A 7 -9.25 -22.31 26.07
C ALA A 7 -9.13 -22.17 24.56
N GLU A 8 -8.68 -21.02 24.08
CA GLU A 8 -8.46 -20.75 22.65
C GLU A 8 -7.32 -21.61 22.11
N GLN A 9 -6.25 -21.79 22.88
CA GLN A 9 -5.14 -22.67 22.50
C GLN A 9 -5.62 -24.11 22.28
N ARG A 10 -6.52 -24.64 23.12
CA ARG A 10 -7.11 -25.97 22.91
C ARG A 10 -7.87 -26.10 21.59
N VAL A 11 -8.56 -25.05 21.15
CA VAL A 11 -9.26 -25.02 19.85
C VAL A 11 -8.24 -25.10 18.71
N VAL A 12 -7.14 -24.35 18.80
CA VAL A 12 -6.04 -24.40 17.83
C VAL A 12 -5.39 -25.79 17.81
N ASP A 13 -5.11 -26.37 18.98
CA ASP A 13 -4.49 -27.69 19.09
C ASP A 13 -5.39 -28.81 18.52
N GLU A 14 -6.70 -28.75 18.78
CA GLU A 14 -7.67 -29.68 18.19
C GLU A 14 -7.67 -29.56 16.66
N ALA A 15 -7.64 -28.34 16.13
CA ALA A 15 -7.61 -28.11 14.68
C ALA A 15 -6.30 -28.61 14.05
N LEU A 16 -5.18 -28.43 14.74
CA LEU A 16 -3.88 -28.95 14.34
C LEU A 16 -3.88 -30.48 14.28
N ALA A 17 -4.44 -31.16 15.29
CA ALA A 17 -4.52 -32.62 15.31
C ALA A 17 -5.37 -33.19 14.14
N HIS A 18 -6.35 -32.43 13.64
CA HIS A 18 -7.06 -32.77 12.41
C HIS A 18 -6.14 -32.65 11.18
N ARG A 19 -5.43 -31.53 11.05
CA ARG A 19 -4.50 -31.26 9.94
C ARG A 19 -3.37 -32.28 9.87
N GLU A 20 -2.73 -32.59 10.99
CA GLU A 20 -1.63 -33.58 11.09
C GLU A 20 -2.09 -34.99 10.74
N ALA A 21 -3.34 -35.33 11.05
CA ALA A 21 -3.94 -36.60 10.66
C ALA A 21 -4.40 -36.64 9.19
N GLY A 22 -4.15 -35.59 8.40
CA GLY A 22 -4.60 -35.48 7.01
C GLY A 22 -6.11 -35.40 6.84
N ARG A 23 -6.84 -34.97 7.88
CA ARG A 23 -8.31 -34.87 7.89
C ARG A 23 -8.74 -33.41 7.73
N PRO A 24 -9.88 -33.14 7.06
CA PRO A 24 -10.48 -31.81 7.08
C PRO A 24 -10.78 -31.36 8.51
N ILE A 25 -10.56 -30.07 8.79
CA ILE A 25 -10.94 -29.44 10.05
C ILE A 25 -12.48 -29.33 10.08
N PRO A 26 -13.15 -29.81 11.16
CA PRO A 26 -14.60 -29.73 11.25
C PRO A 26 -15.13 -28.30 11.17
N ALA A 27 -16.30 -28.10 10.56
CA ALA A 27 -16.88 -26.77 10.36
C ALA A 27 -17.14 -26.01 11.69
N TYR A 28 -17.52 -26.71 12.76
CA TYR A 28 -17.71 -26.08 14.09
C TYR A 28 -16.39 -25.52 14.63
N LEU A 29 -15.29 -26.22 14.36
CA LEU A 29 -13.96 -25.87 14.85
C LEU A 29 -13.39 -24.71 14.02
N MET A 30 -13.60 -24.73 12.70
CA MET A 30 -13.31 -23.57 11.84
C MET A 30 -14.08 -22.32 12.29
N ALA A 31 -15.37 -22.45 12.64
CA ALA A 31 -16.15 -21.31 13.13
C ALA A 31 -15.63 -20.77 14.48
N GLN A 32 -15.11 -21.63 15.36
CA GLN A 32 -14.43 -21.20 16.59
C GLN A 32 -13.11 -20.49 16.27
N LEU A 33 -12.30 -21.02 15.36
CA LEU A 33 -11.07 -20.35 14.92
C LEU A 33 -11.38 -18.97 14.33
N ASP A 34 -12.41 -18.84 13.51
CA ASP A 34 -12.82 -17.54 12.94
C ASP A 34 -13.26 -16.55 14.02
N GLN A 35 -13.92 -17.02 15.09
CA GLN A 35 -14.29 -16.17 16.23
C GLN A 35 -13.06 -15.69 17.01
N ILE A 36 -12.09 -16.57 17.24
CA ILE A 36 -10.86 -16.25 17.96
C ILE A 36 -9.96 -15.33 17.13
N ALA A 37 -9.90 -15.56 15.81
CA ALA A 37 -9.05 -14.80 14.92
C ALA A 37 -9.61 -13.43 14.55
N ALA A 38 -10.91 -13.19 14.80
CA ALA A 38 -11.62 -12.04 14.28
C ALA A 38 -10.88 -10.71 14.55
N PRO A 39 -10.72 -9.84 13.54
CA PRO A 39 -11.35 -9.92 12.22
C PRO A 39 -10.57 -10.74 11.18
N TRP A 40 -9.42 -11.32 11.54
CA TRP A 40 -8.59 -12.12 10.65
C TRP A 40 -9.19 -13.50 10.37
N PRO A 41 -8.80 -14.18 9.28
CA PRO A 41 -9.28 -15.52 9.01
C PRO A 41 -8.82 -16.53 10.07
N GLY A 42 -9.71 -17.41 10.54
CA GLY A 42 -9.40 -18.43 11.54
C GLY A 42 -8.24 -19.35 11.17
N ARG A 43 -8.12 -19.65 9.86
CA ARG A 43 -6.99 -20.43 9.31
C ARG A 43 -5.62 -19.81 9.59
N TRP A 44 -5.53 -18.50 9.84
CA TRP A 44 -4.28 -17.82 10.13
C TRP A 44 -3.80 -18.02 11.58
N LEU A 45 -4.63 -18.54 12.48
CA LEU A 45 -4.18 -19.00 13.81
C LEU A 45 -3.31 -20.27 13.72
N LEU A 46 -3.42 -21.02 12.63
CA LEU A 46 -2.64 -22.24 12.43
C LEU A 46 -1.22 -21.89 11.94
N PRO A 47 -0.19 -22.63 12.39
CA PRO A 47 1.15 -22.53 11.83
C PRO A 47 1.16 -22.68 10.31
N TRP A 48 1.89 -21.80 9.61
CA TRP A 48 2.15 -21.99 8.19
C TRP A 48 3.02 -23.23 7.98
N VAL A 49 2.79 -23.96 6.90
CA VAL A 49 3.63 -25.09 6.49
C VAL A 49 4.06 -24.94 5.04
N GLU A 50 5.23 -25.46 4.71
CA GLU A 50 5.81 -25.40 3.38
C GLU A 50 4.82 -25.87 2.30
N GLY A 51 4.66 -25.07 1.25
CA GLY A 51 3.69 -25.30 0.18
C GLY A 51 2.31 -24.66 0.38
N GLU A 52 1.99 -24.14 1.57
CA GLU A 52 0.83 -23.25 1.76
C GLU A 52 1.13 -21.85 1.18
N PRO A 53 0.11 -21.12 0.70
CA PRO A 53 0.30 -19.72 0.30
C PRO A 53 0.89 -18.88 1.44
N GLU A 54 1.89 -18.07 1.10
CA GLU A 54 2.53 -17.12 2.01
C GLU A 54 1.54 -16.02 2.43
N ARG A 55 1.58 -15.59 3.69
CA ARG A 55 0.58 -14.65 4.23
C ARG A 55 1.05 -13.20 4.10
N VAL A 56 0.22 -12.37 3.48
CA VAL A 56 0.48 -10.94 3.27
C VAL A 56 -0.71 -10.13 3.73
N ILE A 57 -0.44 -9.03 4.42
CA ILE A 57 -1.48 -8.04 4.75
C ILE A 57 -1.40 -6.84 3.82
N GLU A 58 -2.55 -6.33 3.38
CA GLU A 58 -2.68 -5.13 2.54
C GLU A 58 -3.47 -4.06 3.32
N LEU A 59 -2.84 -2.99 3.77
CA LEU A 59 -3.43 -1.95 4.61
C LEU A 59 -3.78 -0.72 3.78
N CYS A 60 -4.92 -0.07 4.08
CA CYS A 60 -5.50 0.97 3.23
C CYS A 60 -5.69 0.45 1.79
N ALA A 61 -6.20 -0.77 1.69
CA ALA A 61 -6.16 -1.58 0.48
C ALA A 61 -7.10 -1.10 -0.65
N GLY A 62 -8.04 -0.23 -0.31
CA GLY A 62 -9.05 0.30 -1.21
C GLY A 62 -9.74 -0.79 -2.04
N PRO A 63 -10.02 -0.51 -3.33
CA PRO A 63 -10.69 -1.44 -4.22
C PRO A 63 -9.77 -2.56 -4.75
N GLY A 64 -8.50 -2.65 -4.31
CA GLY A 64 -7.57 -3.74 -4.66
C GLY A 64 -6.52 -3.43 -5.73
N GLY A 65 -5.93 -2.22 -5.71
CA GLY A 65 -4.86 -1.85 -6.66
C GLY A 65 -3.64 -2.77 -6.59
N TRP A 66 -3.11 -2.99 -5.39
CA TRP A 66 -1.99 -3.91 -5.19
C TRP A 66 -2.38 -5.37 -5.43
N ALA A 67 -3.56 -5.76 -4.94
CA ALA A 67 -4.08 -7.11 -5.15
C ALA A 67 -4.23 -7.48 -6.64
N GLU A 68 -4.72 -6.55 -7.47
CA GLU A 68 -4.79 -6.75 -8.94
C GLU A 68 -3.40 -6.75 -9.59
N GLY A 69 -2.47 -5.89 -9.15
CA GLY A 69 -1.08 -5.94 -9.61
C GLY A 69 -0.44 -7.30 -9.34
N MET A 70 -0.62 -7.83 -8.14
CA MET A 70 -0.11 -9.14 -7.73
C MET A 70 -0.77 -10.29 -8.50
N ARG A 71 -2.11 -10.34 -8.48
CA ARG A 71 -2.87 -11.50 -8.97
C ARG A 71 -3.11 -11.47 -10.47
N THR A 72 -3.50 -10.32 -11.00
CA THR A 72 -4.01 -10.20 -12.38
C THR A 72 -2.90 -9.84 -13.36
N VAL A 73 -1.99 -8.94 -12.96
CA VAL A 73 -0.87 -8.53 -13.84
C VAL A 73 0.30 -9.51 -13.74
N LEU A 74 0.75 -9.86 -12.53
CA LEU A 74 1.88 -10.78 -12.35
C LEU A 74 1.50 -12.27 -12.29
N GLY A 75 0.21 -12.59 -12.15
CA GLY A 75 -0.23 -13.99 -12.01
C GLY A 75 0.21 -14.67 -10.70
N LEU A 76 0.56 -13.90 -9.66
CA LEU A 76 1.03 -14.48 -8.40
C LEU A 76 -0.12 -15.03 -7.57
N THR A 77 -0.18 -16.35 -7.48
CA THR A 77 -1.19 -17.08 -6.69
C THR A 77 -0.62 -17.71 -5.42
N ARG A 78 0.68 -17.54 -5.14
CA ARG A 78 1.35 -18.10 -3.96
C ARG A 78 1.09 -17.32 -2.67
N TYR A 79 0.29 -16.25 -2.72
CA TYR A 79 0.00 -15.40 -1.56
C TYR A 79 -1.46 -15.56 -1.11
N ASP A 80 -1.65 -15.75 0.19
CA ASP A 80 -2.92 -15.52 0.87
C ASP A 80 -2.92 -14.06 1.35
N VAL A 81 -3.56 -13.18 0.58
CA VAL A 81 -3.61 -11.74 0.87
C VAL A 81 -4.91 -11.41 1.59
N VAL A 82 -4.79 -10.80 2.78
CA VAL A 82 -5.91 -10.22 3.51
C VAL A 82 -5.69 -8.73 3.59
N GLY A 83 -6.58 -7.94 2.95
CA GLY A 83 -6.50 -6.50 3.12
C GLY A 83 -7.53 -5.89 4.04
N VAL A 84 -7.22 -4.69 4.51
CA VAL A 84 -8.02 -3.90 5.42
C VAL A 84 -8.24 -2.52 4.81
N ASP A 85 -9.49 -2.07 4.78
CA ASP A 85 -9.83 -0.70 4.40
C ASP A 85 -11.04 -0.21 5.20
N VAL A 86 -11.14 1.10 5.43
CA VAL A 86 -12.25 1.70 6.19
C VAL A 86 -13.46 1.99 5.28
N SER A 87 -13.25 2.10 3.97
CA SER A 87 -14.30 2.42 3.00
C SER A 87 -15.15 1.19 2.69
N GLU A 88 -16.41 1.21 3.12
CA GLU A 88 -17.38 0.14 2.84
C GLU A 88 -17.54 -0.12 1.33
N ASP A 89 -17.63 0.94 0.53
CA ASP A 89 -17.77 0.84 -0.93
C ASP A 89 -16.51 0.24 -1.58
N ALA A 90 -15.32 0.64 -1.13
CA ALA A 90 -14.07 0.07 -1.67
C ALA A 90 -13.92 -1.40 -1.25
N CYS A 91 -14.31 -1.73 -0.02
CA CYS A 91 -14.37 -3.12 0.45
C CYS A 91 -15.36 -3.96 -0.35
N ALA A 92 -16.54 -3.41 -0.66
CA ALA A 92 -17.53 -4.07 -1.50
C ALA A 92 -16.99 -4.32 -2.92
N THR A 93 -16.32 -3.34 -3.52
CA THR A 93 -15.63 -3.49 -4.82
C THR A 93 -14.58 -4.60 -4.77
N ALA A 94 -13.69 -4.58 -3.77
CA ALA A 94 -12.64 -5.58 -3.63
C ALA A 94 -13.22 -7.00 -3.45
N ARG A 95 -14.24 -7.16 -2.61
CA ARG A 95 -14.93 -8.45 -2.40
C ARG A 95 -15.64 -8.94 -3.67
N ALA A 96 -16.30 -8.04 -4.40
CA ALA A 96 -16.93 -8.37 -5.68
C ALA A 96 -15.90 -8.80 -6.74
N ALA A 97 -14.67 -8.28 -6.66
CA ALA A 97 -13.54 -8.70 -7.49
C ALA A 97 -12.86 -10.01 -7.01
N GLY A 98 -13.30 -10.57 -5.88
CA GLY A 98 -12.78 -11.82 -5.33
C GLY A 98 -11.57 -11.67 -4.40
N HIS A 99 -11.32 -10.46 -3.88
CA HIS A 99 -10.28 -10.20 -2.88
C HIS A 99 -10.83 -10.33 -1.46
N VAL A 100 -10.01 -10.85 -0.54
CA VAL A 100 -10.37 -10.87 0.89
C VAL A 100 -10.20 -9.46 1.46
N ARG A 101 -11.28 -8.94 2.03
CA ARG A 101 -11.28 -7.60 2.60
C ARG A 101 -11.99 -7.53 3.95
N ILE A 102 -11.28 -7.03 4.95
CA ILE A 102 -11.81 -6.62 6.25
C ILE A 102 -12.17 -5.13 6.15
N CYS A 103 -13.39 -4.79 6.53
CA CYS A 103 -13.83 -3.39 6.55
C CYS A 103 -13.64 -2.86 7.97
N ALA A 104 -12.50 -2.21 8.23
CA ALA A 104 -12.12 -1.75 9.56
C ALA A 104 -11.14 -0.58 9.50
N ASP A 105 -11.04 0.14 10.61
CA ASP A 105 -9.98 1.12 10.86
C ASP A 105 -8.71 0.38 11.31
N ILE A 106 -7.63 0.49 10.53
CA ILE A 106 -6.36 -0.18 10.83
C ILE A 106 -5.76 0.27 12.16
N THR A 107 -6.06 1.49 12.62
CA THR A 107 -5.56 2.02 13.91
C THR A 107 -6.23 1.36 15.11
N LYS A 108 -7.31 0.59 14.88
CA LYS A 108 -8.06 -0.16 15.90
C LYS A 108 -7.75 -1.65 15.90
N LEU A 109 -6.88 -2.10 14.99
CA LEU A 109 -6.43 -3.48 14.93
C LEU A 109 -5.08 -3.62 15.61
N ASP A 110 -4.87 -4.79 16.20
CA ASP A 110 -3.61 -5.15 16.86
C ASP A 110 -2.62 -5.73 15.82
N PRO A 111 -1.48 -5.07 15.54
CA PRO A 111 -0.45 -5.61 14.66
C PRO A 111 0.26 -6.83 15.26
N GLU A 112 0.13 -7.08 16.57
CA GLU A 112 0.69 -8.25 17.27
C GLU A 112 -0.32 -9.41 17.44
N HIS A 113 -1.47 -9.32 16.77
CA HIS A 113 -2.54 -10.30 16.93
C HIS A 113 -2.05 -11.74 16.63
N PRO A 114 -2.42 -12.78 17.41
CA PRO A 114 -1.91 -14.14 17.23
C PRO A 114 -2.09 -14.73 15.82
N ALA A 115 -3.17 -14.37 15.12
CA ALA A 115 -3.41 -14.78 13.73
C ALA A 115 -2.33 -14.27 12.75
N LEU A 116 -1.61 -13.21 13.09
CA LEU A 116 -0.63 -12.57 12.19
C LEU A 116 0.79 -13.14 12.33
N ARG A 117 1.04 -14.09 13.25
CA ARG A 117 2.36 -14.64 13.60
C ARG A 117 3.12 -15.30 12.44
N TRP A 118 2.47 -15.55 11.31
CA TRP A 118 3.10 -16.15 10.12
C TRP A 118 3.02 -15.24 8.89
N THR A 119 2.84 -13.93 9.11
CA THR A 119 2.84 -12.91 8.05
C THR A 119 4.26 -12.68 7.56
N VAL A 120 4.47 -12.75 6.25
CA VAL A 120 5.79 -12.56 5.62
C VAL A 120 5.94 -11.19 4.94
N GLY A 121 4.83 -10.49 4.67
CA GLY A 121 4.83 -9.24 3.94
C GLY A 121 3.71 -8.29 4.33
N VAL A 122 3.99 -7.00 4.23
CA VAL A 122 3.03 -5.91 4.47
C VAL A 122 3.01 -5.00 3.26
N ILE A 123 1.83 -4.67 2.77
CA ILE A 123 1.60 -3.62 1.80
C ILE A 123 0.79 -2.53 2.50
N ILE A 124 1.13 -1.26 2.31
CA ILE A 124 0.40 -0.15 2.93
C ILE A 124 0.32 1.07 2.01
N SER A 125 -0.85 1.69 1.90
CA SER A 125 -1.04 2.89 1.05
C SER A 125 -1.83 3.97 1.79
N PRO A 126 -1.21 4.67 2.75
CA PRO A 126 -1.91 5.65 3.57
C PRO A 126 -2.52 6.79 2.73
N PRO A 127 -3.62 7.40 3.18
CA PRO A 127 -4.32 8.42 2.41
C PRO A 127 -3.42 9.62 2.06
N CYS A 128 -3.31 9.92 0.77
CA CYS A 128 -2.47 11.00 0.23
C CYS A 128 -3.02 12.45 0.24
N PRO A 129 -4.29 12.79 0.53
CA PRO A 129 -4.78 14.16 0.40
C PRO A 129 -4.01 15.22 1.20
N SER A 130 -3.39 14.84 2.31
CA SER A 130 -2.65 15.75 3.17
C SER A 130 -1.28 16.13 2.59
N PHE A 131 -0.74 15.35 1.64
CA PHE A 131 0.54 15.60 0.95
C PHE A 131 0.36 15.96 -0.55
N SER A 132 -0.75 15.55 -1.16
CA SER A 132 -1.01 15.71 -2.60
C SER A 132 -1.20 17.16 -3.04
N THR A 133 -0.80 17.46 -4.29
CA THR A 133 -1.02 18.77 -4.92
C THR A 133 -2.50 19.16 -5.03
N ALA A 134 -3.39 18.16 -5.10
CA ALA A 134 -4.84 18.33 -5.19
C ALA A 134 -5.52 18.61 -3.84
N GLY A 135 -4.80 18.41 -2.72
CA GLY A 135 -5.29 18.61 -1.37
C GLY A 135 -4.80 19.89 -0.71
N LYS A 136 -4.96 19.97 0.63
CA LYS A 136 -4.59 21.15 1.43
C LYS A 136 -3.11 21.23 1.78
N ARG A 137 -2.34 20.16 1.51
CA ARG A 137 -0.89 20.08 1.78
C ARG A 137 -0.51 20.31 3.25
N ALA A 138 -1.41 19.96 4.17
CA ALA A 138 -1.16 20.08 5.61
C ALA A 138 0.04 19.23 6.06
N GLY A 139 0.30 18.09 5.42
CA GLY A 139 1.45 17.23 5.70
C GLY A 139 2.80 17.82 5.28
N LEU A 140 2.84 19.01 4.65
CA LEU A 140 4.07 19.73 4.32
C LEU A 140 4.38 20.85 5.33
N LEU A 141 3.56 21.00 6.37
CA LEU A 141 3.80 21.97 7.44
C LEU A 141 4.87 21.41 8.38
N ALA A 142 5.92 22.18 8.65
CA ALA A 142 7.03 21.78 9.53
C ALA A 142 6.55 21.17 10.85
N ALA A 143 5.63 21.85 11.56
CA ALA A 143 5.09 21.35 12.82
C ALA A 143 4.41 19.96 12.71
N ASN A 144 3.77 19.63 11.58
CA ASN A 144 3.19 18.30 11.39
C ASN A 144 4.25 17.26 11.04
N ILE A 145 5.31 17.66 10.33
CA ILE A 145 6.45 16.80 10.00
C ILE A 145 7.18 16.45 11.29
N ASP A 146 7.48 17.43 12.13
CA ASP A 146 8.16 17.24 13.42
C ASP A 146 7.39 16.27 14.32
N ILE A 147 6.08 16.48 14.50
CA ILE A 147 5.21 15.57 15.26
C ILE A 147 5.26 14.14 14.70
N LEU A 148 5.19 13.99 13.38
CA LEU A 148 5.21 12.67 12.75
C LEU A 148 6.57 11.99 12.93
N ARG A 149 7.68 12.73 12.83
CA ARG A 149 9.03 12.19 13.04
C ARG A 149 9.26 11.73 14.47
N GLU A 150 8.86 12.54 15.44
CA GLU A 150 8.90 12.17 16.87
C GLU A 150 8.09 10.89 17.14
N ALA A 151 6.90 10.79 16.53
CA ALA A 151 6.08 9.58 16.66
C ALA A 151 6.71 8.36 15.97
N ILE A 152 7.33 8.52 14.79
CA ILE A 152 8.03 7.44 14.08
C ILE A 152 9.17 6.89 14.94
N ALA A 153 10.00 7.76 15.53
CA ALA A 153 11.10 7.34 16.41
C ALA A 153 10.60 6.52 17.62
N ALA A 154 9.47 6.94 18.23
CA ALA A 154 8.87 6.22 19.36
C ALA A 154 8.39 4.81 19.01
N VAL A 155 8.18 4.49 17.73
CA VAL A 155 7.78 3.13 17.29
C VAL A 155 8.92 2.14 17.52
N GLY A 156 10.17 2.50 17.19
CA GLY A 156 11.34 1.66 17.47
C GLY A 156 11.48 1.38 18.95
N GLU A 157 11.27 2.38 19.81
CA GLU A 157 11.31 2.23 21.27
C GLU A 157 10.22 1.29 21.80
N ALA A 158 8.98 1.49 21.34
CA ALA A 158 7.85 0.67 21.73
C ALA A 158 7.94 -0.77 21.22
N ALA A 159 8.54 -0.97 20.05
CA ALA A 159 8.80 -2.29 19.47
C ALA A 159 9.99 -3.01 20.10
N GLY A 160 10.90 -2.27 20.76
CA GLY A 160 12.12 -2.81 21.36
C GLY A 160 13.24 -2.99 20.33
N PHE A 161 13.41 -2.02 19.44
CA PHE A 161 14.41 -2.03 18.38
C PHE A 161 15.44 -0.90 18.48
N ILE A 162 15.62 -0.32 19.68
CA ILE A 162 16.74 0.60 19.94
C ILE A 162 18.02 -0.22 20.09
N ARG A 163 18.99 0.00 19.20
CA ARG A 163 20.30 -0.66 19.21
C ARG A 163 21.14 -0.17 20.39
N LEU A 164 21.53 -1.07 21.29
CA LEU A 164 22.31 -0.69 22.49
C LEU A 164 23.76 -0.30 22.15
N ASP A 165 24.28 -0.75 21.01
CA ASP A 165 25.62 -0.43 20.51
C ASP A 165 25.71 0.94 19.83
N GLU A 166 24.58 1.49 19.38
CA GLU A 166 24.50 2.86 18.87
C GLU A 166 24.22 3.88 19.99
N VAL A 167 23.71 3.41 21.13
CA VAL A 167 23.53 4.19 22.36
C VAL A 167 24.78 4.03 23.24
N CYS A 168 25.84 4.75 22.91
CA CYS A 168 27.08 4.72 23.69
C CYS A 168 26.85 5.34 25.08
N CYS A 169 27.37 4.69 26.13
CA CYS A 169 27.42 5.26 27.49
C CYS A 169 28.06 6.64 27.52
N ASP A 170 29.03 6.90 26.65
CA ASP A 170 29.75 8.17 26.61
C ASP A 170 28.88 9.33 26.10
N GLU A 171 27.81 9.06 25.32
CA GLU A 171 26.91 10.11 24.83
C GLU A 171 25.79 10.42 25.82
N LEU A 172 25.20 9.40 26.46
CA LEU A 172 24.13 9.58 27.44
C LEU A 172 24.65 9.88 28.86
N PHE A 173 25.83 9.35 29.20
CA PHE A 173 26.47 9.44 30.50
C PHE A 173 27.98 9.70 30.37
N PRO A 174 28.39 10.84 29.78
CA PRO A 174 29.81 11.15 29.52
C PRO A 174 30.68 11.17 30.78
N ASP A 175 30.07 11.31 31.96
CA ASP A 175 30.75 11.38 33.26
C ASP A 175 30.83 10.02 33.99
N LEU A 176 30.30 8.93 33.41
CA LEU A 176 30.19 7.61 34.04
C LEU A 176 30.97 6.52 33.27
N GLU A 177 32.23 6.81 32.93
CA GLU A 177 33.17 5.81 32.40
C GLU A 177 33.14 4.54 33.29
N ASP A 178 32.73 3.41 32.70
CA ASP A 178 32.65 2.07 33.32
C ASP A 178 31.64 1.88 34.47
N ASP A 179 30.81 2.87 34.82
CA ASP A 179 29.77 2.76 35.88
C ASP A 179 28.37 3.19 35.40
N CYS A 180 28.09 2.96 34.10
CA CYS A 180 26.79 3.25 33.52
C CYS A 180 25.71 2.31 34.09
N PRO A 181 24.57 2.84 34.61
CA PRO A 181 23.47 2.02 35.10
C PRO A 181 22.92 1.03 34.06
N LEU A 182 22.92 1.39 32.76
CA LEU A 182 22.53 0.48 31.69
C LEU A 182 23.48 -0.72 31.56
N CYS A 183 24.79 -0.51 31.73
CA CYS A 183 25.79 -1.59 31.68
C CYS A 183 25.62 -2.57 32.84
N ALA A 184 25.29 -2.06 34.03
CA ALA A 184 25.06 -2.87 35.22
C ALA A 184 23.77 -3.72 35.11
N ASP A 185 22.73 -3.18 34.48
CA ASP A 185 21.43 -3.85 34.35
C ASP A 185 21.34 -4.78 33.12
N LEU A 186 21.99 -4.45 32.00
CA LEU A 186 21.81 -5.15 30.71
C LEU A 186 23.02 -5.96 30.25
N GLY A 187 24.22 -5.75 30.82
CA GLY A 187 25.41 -6.56 30.56
C GLY A 187 25.96 -6.44 29.13
N TYR A 188 26.66 -5.34 28.85
CA TYR A 188 27.34 -5.01 27.57
C TYR A 188 26.43 -4.92 26.33
N HIS A 189 26.79 -4.01 25.42
CA HIS A 189 25.92 -3.39 24.42
C HIS A 189 25.55 -4.26 23.19
N GLU A 190 25.41 -5.58 23.33
CA GLU A 190 24.96 -6.40 22.19
C GLU A 190 23.43 -6.55 22.18
N GLY A 191 22.82 -6.21 21.04
CA GLY A 191 21.39 -6.39 20.81
C GLY A 191 20.54 -5.15 21.08
N TYR A 192 19.31 -5.39 21.51
CA TYR A 192 18.28 -4.36 21.60
C TYR A 192 17.94 -3.99 23.04
N ALA A 193 17.60 -2.71 23.24
CA ALA A 193 16.98 -2.27 24.47
C ALA A 193 15.65 -3.00 24.68
N PRO A 194 15.25 -3.25 25.94
CA PRO A 194 13.91 -3.75 26.21
C PRO A 194 12.86 -2.78 25.66
N ARG A 195 11.68 -3.32 25.28
CA ARG A 195 10.53 -2.51 24.87
C ARG A 195 10.21 -1.46 25.92
N SER A 196 9.89 -0.23 25.49
CA SER A 196 9.58 0.89 26.39
C SER A 196 8.37 0.64 27.31
N GLY A 197 7.52 -0.33 26.97
CA GLY A 197 6.27 -0.63 27.67
C GLY A 197 5.08 0.18 27.17
N GLN A 198 5.31 1.13 26.26
CA GLN A 198 4.23 1.86 25.60
C GLN A 198 3.38 0.93 24.74
N THR A 199 2.07 1.15 24.77
CA THR A 199 1.11 0.52 23.88
C THR A 199 1.08 1.24 22.52
N TRP A 200 0.61 0.56 21.47
CA TRP A 200 0.42 1.20 20.16
C TRP A 200 -0.54 2.39 20.20
N ASP A 201 -1.53 2.37 21.10
CA ASP A 201 -2.44 3.50 21.29
C ASP A 201 -1.75 4.71 21.94
N GLU A 202 -0.82 4.51 22.87
CA GLU A 202 -0.01 5.59 23.44
C GLU A 202 0.95 6.18 22.41
N VAL A 203 1.58 5.35 21.58
CA VAL A 203 2.44 5.81 20.47
C VAL A 203 1.62 6.62 19.46
N ARG A 204 0.42 6.15 19.09
CA ARG A 204 -0.50 6.90 18.21
C ARG A 204 -0.97 8.21 18.84
N ALA A 205 -1.11 8.29 20.16
CA ALA A 205 -1.53 9.51 20.86
C ALA A 205 -0.51 10.66 20.76
N MET A 206 0.76 10.35 20.44
CA MET A 206 1.77 11.39 20.14
C MET A 206 1.38 12.27 18.95
N LEU A 207 0.44 11.83 18.12
CA LEU A 207 -0.05 12.54 16.94
C LEU A 207 -1.14 13.60 17.22
N ASP A 208 -1.58 13.79 18.48
CA ASP A 208 -2.71 14.67 18.86
C ASP A 208 -2.55 16.14 18.41
N GLY A 209 -1.33 16.58 18.10
CA GLY A 209 -1.04 17.93 17.59
C GLY A 209 -1.22 18.13 16.08
N LEU A 210 -1.48 17.07 15.31
CA LEU A 210 -1.58 17.15 13.85
C LEU A 210 -2.79 17.99 13.40
N THR A 211 -2.56 18.90 12.44
CA THR A 211 -3.66 19.71 11.87
C THR A 211 -4.60 18.94 10.94
N ASP A 212 -4.21 17.73 10.54
CA ASP A 212 -5.04 16.78 9.79
C ASP A 212 -4.72 15.35 10.26
N PRO A 213 -5.65 14.65 10.93
CA PRO A 213 -5.38 13.35 11.54
C PRO A 213 -4.99 12.27 10.52
N ARG A 214 -5.31 12.46 9.24
CA ARG A 214 -4.94 11.52 8.17
C ARG A 214 -3.44 11.45 7.92
N ILE A 215 -2.68 12.49 8.30
CA ILE A 215 -1.21 12.48 8.25
C ILE A 215 -0.69 11.36 9.16
N GLY A 216 -1.34 11.16 10.31
CA GLY A 216 -0.96 10.16 11.31
C GLY A 216 -1.00 8.72 10.81
N LEU A 217 -1.73 8.43 9.74
CA LEU A 217 -1.74 7.09 9.12
C LEU A 217 -0.40 6.72 8.46
N MET A 218 0.51 7.69 8.28
CA MET A 218 1.91 7.38 7.92
C MET A 218 2.64 6.61 9.02
N LEU A 219 2.24 6.77 10.28
CA LEU A 219 2.84 6.05 11.41
C LEU A 219 2.58 4.52 11.30
N GLU A 220 1.47 4.13 10.68
CA GLU A 220 1.13 2.73 10.44
C GLU A 220 2.12 2.02 9.49
N VAL A 221 2.88 2.79 8.68
CA VAL A 221 3.92 2.25 7.78
C VAL A 221 5.04 1.56 8.56
N VAL A 222 5.31 2.02 9.78
CA VAL A 222 6.34 1.45 10.65
C VAL A 222 5.74 0.63 11.81
N ILE A 223 4.58 1.01 12.36
CA ILE A 223 3.90 0.25 13.44
C ILE A 223 3.62 -1.18 12.99
N TRP A 224 3.05 -1.39 11.80
CA TRP A 224 2.64 -2.73 11.38
C TRP A 224 3.81 -3.67 11.15
N PRO A 225 4.83 -3.32 10.34
CA PRO A 225 5.97 -4.21 10.14
C PRO A 225 6.77 -4.47 11.42
N LEU A 226 7.01 -3.44 12.24
CA LEU A 226 7.79 -3.60 13.48
C LEU A 226 6.97 -4.30 14.58
N GLY A 227 5.66 -4.07 14.66
CA GLY A 227 4.77 -4.82 15.54
C GLY A 227 4.72 -6.30 15.18
N LEU A 228 4.59 -6.64 13.90
CA LEU A 228 4.66 -8.03 13.42
C LEU A 228 6.01 -8.68 13.76
N GLN A 229 7.11 -7.97 13.52
CA GLN A 229 8.45 -8.44 13.88
C GLN A 229 8.59 -8.67 15.39
N ALA A 230 8.16 -7.72 16.21
CA ALA A 230 8.20 -7.81 17.67
C ALA A 230 7.32 -8.95 18.21
N ALA A 231 6.25 -9.31 17.49
CA ALA A 231 5.42 -10.48 17.76
C ALA A 231 6.02 -11.80 17.26
N GLY A 232 7.21 -11.78 16.65
CA GLY A 232 7.92 -12.96 16.15
C GLY A 232 7.46 -13.43 14.77
N ALA A 233 6.71 -12.62 14.01
CA ALA A 233 6.36 -12.96 12.64
C ALA A 233 7.61 -12.99 11.75
N PRO A 234 7.74 -13.96 10.82
CA PRO A 234 8.86 -14.06 9.89
C PRO A 234 8.71 -13.04 8.74
N ILE A 235 8.48 -11.78 9.08
CA ILE A 235 8.28 -10.71 8.11
C ILE A 235 9.58 -10.46 7.32
N GLN A 236 9.46 -10.35 6.00
CA GLN A 236 10.60 -10.28 5.08
C GLN A 236 10.66 -8.98 4.29
N TRP A 237 9.50 -8.35 4.06
CA TRP A 237 9.40 -7.14 3.25
C TRP A 237 8.18 -6.30 3.60
N MET A 238 8.27 -5.00 3.30
CA MET A 238 7.19 -4.04 3.33
C MET A 238 7.21 -3.25 2.02
N ALA A 239 6.04 -2.99 1.44
CA ALA A 239 5.87 -2.09 0.31
C ALA A 239 4.87 -0.97 0.65
N MET A 240 5.22 0.27 0.32
CA MET A 240 4.39 1.44 0.54
C MET A 240 4.15 2.22 -0.75
N GLU A 241 2.97 2.82 -0.89
CA GLU A 241 2.68 3.91 -1.86
C GLU A 241 2.27 5.19 -1.14
N GLN A 242 2.71 6.34 -1.67
CA GLN A 242 2.27 7.67 -1.22
C GLN A 242 2.31 8.71 -2.35
N SER A 243 1.78 9.91 -2.08
CA SER A 243 1.98 11.12 -2.88
C SER A 243 3.44 11.32 -3.25
N SER A 244 3.73 11.68 -4.50
CA SER A 244 5.10 12.05 -4.93
C SER A 244 5.64 13.32 -4.26
N ASN A 245 4.83 14.00 -3.44
CA ASN A 245 5.27 15.14 -2.62
C ASN A 245 5.49 14.77 -1.15
N LEU A 246 5.48 13.48 -0.79
CA LEU A 246 5.87 13.08 0.55
C LEU A 246 7.28 13.65 0.83
N PRO A 247 7.49 14.39 1.93
CA PRO A 247 8.81 14.91 2.25
C PRO A 247 9.83 13.79 2.36
N GLU A 248 11.01 13.99 1.77
CA GLU A 248 12.09 13.00 1.79
C GLU A 248 12.56 12.72 3.23
N GLU A 249 12.54 13.73 4.10
CA GLU A 249 12.83 13.61 5.54
C GLU A 249 11.95 12.55 6.24
N ILE A 250 10.70 12.33 5.79
CA ILE A 250 9.85 11.26 6.34
C ILE A 250 10.31 9.88 5.84
N LEU A 251 10.76 9.77 4.59
CA LEU A 251 11.30 8.51 4.05
C LEU A 251 12.62 8.14 4.72
N GLU A 252 13.45 9.14 5.01
CA GLU A 252 14.70 9.00 5.76
C GLU A 252 14.41 8.52 7.19
N GLU A 253 13.47 9.14 7.90
CA GLU A 253 13.09 8.74 9.27
C GLU A 253 12.56 7.29 9.30
N LEU A 254 11.68 6.92 8.37
CA LEU A 254 11.22 5.53 8.24
C LEU A 254 12.40 4.57 7.98
N SER A 255 13.38 4.99 7.18
CA SER A 255 14.55 4.17 6.86
C SER A 255 15.47 3.95 8.06
N VAL A 256 15.61 4.95 8.92
CA VAL A 256 16.33 4.84 10.19
C VAL A 256 15.66 3.77 11.06
N GLU A 257 14.34 3.85 11.28
CA GLU A 257 13.62 2.88 12.12
C GLU A 257 13.70 1.44 11.61
N PHE A 258 13.58 1.25 10.29
CA PHE A 258 13.80 -0.07 9.69
C PHE A 258 15.23 -0.56 9.89
N GLY A 259 16.23 0.31 9.72
CA GLY A 259 17.65 -0.01 9.91
C GLY A 259 17.95 -0.42 11.36
N CYS A 260 17.49 0.38 12.33
CA CYS A 260 17.58 0.08 13.76
C CYS A 260 17.00 -1.31 14.04
N ALA A 261 15.84 -1.62 13.46
CA ALA A 261 15.19 -2.91 13.62
C ALA A 261 15.83 -4.07 12.85
N ASP A 262 17.06 -3.98 12.32
CA ASP A 262 17.76 -5.02 11.53
C ASP A 262 17.05 -5.35 10.20
N TRP A 263 16.43 -4.37 9.55
CA TRP A 263 16.04 -4.53 8.15
C TRP A 263 17.24 -4.15 7.27
N PHE A 264 17.66 -5.07 6.40
CA PHE A 264 18.84 -4.90 5.57
C PHE A 264 18.89 -3.57 4.82
N ARG A 265 17.79 -3.20 4.13
CA ARG A 265 17.76 -1.94 3.38
C ARG A 265 16.37 -1.46 3.05
N THR A 266 16.23 -0.15 2.98
CA THR A 266 15.12 0.54 2.34
C THR A 266 15.53 1.10 0.98
N SER A 267 14.58 1.16 0.06
CA SER A 267 14.73 1.78 -1.26
C SER A 267 13.45 2.53 -1.58
N TRP A 268 13.55 3.68 -2.23
CA TRP A 268 12.37 4.42 -2.69
C TRP A 268 12.61 5.04 -4.06
N ALA A 269 11.53 5.18 -4.81
CA ALA A 269 11.52 5.81 -6.12
C ALA A 269 10.19 6.51 -6.39
N ILE A 270 10.23 7.58 -7.18
CA ILE A 270 9.02 8.18 -7.74
C ILE A 270 8.75 7.51 -9.09
N LEU A 271 7.61 6.83 -9.20
CA LEU A 271 7.18 6.15 -10.41
C LEU A 271 6.04 6.93 -11.08
N GLU A 272 6.09 7.04 -12.40
CA GLU A 272 5.04 7.62 -13.25
C GLU A 272 4.34 6.50 -14.02
N ALA A 273 3.05 6.26 -13.75
CA ALA A 273 2.28 5.20 -14.39
C ALA A 273 2.32 5.27 -15.93
N ALA A 274 2.36 6.47 -16.52
CA ALA A 274 2.42 6.64 -17.96
C ALA A 274 3.76 6.18 -18.58
N GLU A 275 4.85 6.16 -17.82
CA GLU A 275 6.16 5.63 -18.27
C GLU A 275 6.15 4.08 -18.30
N LEU A 276 5.20 3.46 -17.58
CA LEU A 276 4.89 2.03 -17.64
C LEU A 276 3.71 1.73 -18.58
N GLY A 277 3.41 2.62 -19.53
CA GLY A 277 2.39 2.41 -20.56
C GLY A 277 0.94 2.60 -20.12
N VAL A 278 0.67 3.04 -18.88
CA VAL A 278 -0.71 3.30 -18.42
C VAL A 278 -1.27 4.57 -19.10
N ALA A 279 -2.56 4.56 -19.46
CA ALA A 279 -3.21 5.66 -20.17
C ALA A 279 -3.51 6.92 -19.32
N SER A 280 -2.98 7.00 -18.10
CA SER A 280 -3.13 8.14 -17.19
C SER A 280 -1.80 8.47 -16.56
N ARG A 281 -1.50 9.77 -16.45
CA ARG A 281 -0.39 10.27 -15.64
C ARG A 281 -0.70 10.10 -14.17
N ARG A 282 0.17 9.44 -13.41
CA ARG A 282 0.06 9.27 -11.96
C ARG A 282 1.46 9.09 -11.38
N LYS A 283 2.05 10.18 -10.91
CA LYS A 283 3.30 10.17 -10.14
C LYS A 283 3.05 9.88 -8.68
N ARG A 284 3.73 8.89 -8.13
CA ARG A 284 3.66 8.47 -6.73
C ARG A 284 5.03 8.01 -6.25
N VAL A 285 5.30 8.20 -4.97
CA VAL A 285 6.49 7.62 -4.34
C VAL A 285 6.14 6.22 -3.86
N PHE A 286 7.05 5.29 -4.10
CA PHE A 286 6.99 3.94 -3.59
C PHE A 286 8.22 3.69 -2.74
N MET A 287 8.04 3.03 -1.60
CA MET A 287 9.13 2.61 -0.71
C MET A 287 9.03 1.11 -0.49
N ILE A 288 10.18 0.44 -0.52
CA ILE A 288 10.33 -0.95 -0.10
C ILE A 288 11.31 -0.99 1.05
N ALA A 289 10.94 -1.70 2.11
CA ALA A 289 11.89 -2.18 3.11
C ALA A 289 12.05 -3.70 2.94
N SER A 290 13.28 -4.20 2.96
CA SER A 290 13.57 -5.64 2.90
C SER A 290 14.52 -6.05 4.01
N ARG A 291 14.28 -7.24 4.58
CA ARG A 291 15.07 -7.77 5.70
C ARG A 291 16.37 -8.43 5.28
N HIS A 292 16.46 -8.93 4.05
CA HIS A 292 17.52 -9.87 3.67
C HIS A 292 18.21 -9.57 2.34
N ARG A 293 17.69 -8.65 1.53
CA ARG A 293 18.28 -8.32 0.23
C ARG A 293 18.08 -6.87 -0.16
N TRP A 294 18.94 -6.40 -1.05
CA TRP A 294 18.67 -5.17 -1.79
C TRP A 294 17.52 -5.44 -2.77
N VAL A 295 16.54 -4.53 -2.81
CA VAL A 295 15.54 -4.47 -3.88
C VAL A 295 15.71 -3.16 -4.62
N ASP A 296 15.84 -3.23 -5.95
CA ASP A 296 15.94 -2.05 -6.79
C ASP A 296 14.59 -1.76 -7.44
N ILE A 297 14.05 -0.58 -7.16
CA ILE A 297 12.81 -0.06 -7.76
C ILE A 297 13.05 1.24 -8.53
N THR A 298 14.30 1.47 -8.95
CA THR A 298 14.60 2.54 -9.88
C THR A 298 13.71 2.40 -11.13
N PRO A 299 13.11 3.49 -11.62
CA PRO A 299 12.33 3.44 -12.85
C PRO A 299 13.14 2.82 -14.00
N PRO A 300 12.50 2.08 -14.92
CA PRO A 300 13.22 1.51 -16.05
C PRO A 300 13.85 2.61 -16.91
N ALA A 301 15.06 2.34 -17.42
CA ALA A 301 15.80 3.30 -18.24
C ALA A 301 15.07 3.66 -19.54
N GLU A 302 14.31 2.72 -20.09
CA GLU A 302 13.44 2.91 -21.24
C GLU A 302 11.98 2.80 -20.83
N SER A 303 11.18 3.81 -21.18
CA SER A 303 9.74 3.78 -20.95
C SER A 303 9.04 2.82 -21.91
N LEU A 304 7.95 2.22 -21.44
CA LEU A 304 7.04 1.50 -22.32
C LEU A 304 6.35 2.48 -23.30
N PRO A 305 5.87 1.99 -24.46
CA PRO A 305 5.07 2.79 -25.38
C PRO A 305 3.90 3.48 -24.67
N VAL A 306 3.71 4.76 -24.99
CA VAL A 306 2.73 5.61 -24.31
C VAL A 306 1.32 5.32 -24.83
N THR A 307 0.42 4.89 -23.94
CA THR A 307 -1.02 4.80 -24.25
C THR A 307 -1.69 6.16 -24.10
N THR A 308 -2.36 6.64 -25.15
CA THR A 308 -3.19 7.86 -25.05
C THR A 308 -4.54 7.57 -24.40
N MET A 309 -5.18 8.60 -23.84
CA MET A 309 -6.55 8.49 -23.33
C MET A 309 -7.53 8.10 -24.45
N ALA A 310 -7.33 8.61 -25.67
CA ALA A 310 -8.17 8.28 -26.81
C ALA A 310 -8.09 6.79 -27.17
N GLN A 311 -6.87 6.24 -27.31
CA GLN A 311 -6.66 4.81 -27.56
C GLN A 311 -7.31 3.95 -26.47
N ALA A 312 -7.04 4.24 -25.20
CA ALA A 312 -7.55 3.45 -24.08
C ALA A 312 -9.09 3.44 -23.98
N LEU A 313 -9.77 4.47 -24.49
CA LEU A 313 -11.22 4.59 -24.48
C LEU A 313 -11.88 4.30 -25.83
N GLY A 314 -11.11 3.95 -26.86
CA GLY A 314 -11.60 3.77 -28.22
C GLY A 314 -12.22 5.05 -28.81
N TRP A 315 -11.65 6.21 -28.50
CA TRP A 315 -12.05 7.50 -29.08
C TRP A 315 -11.19 7.83 -30.30
N ASP A 316 -11.73 8.66 -31.19
CA ASP A 316 -11.00 9.16 -32.36
C ASP A 316 -9.84 10.09 -31.95
N GLU A 317 -8.81 10.19 -32.79
CA GLU A 317 -7.74 11.17 -32.62
C GLU A 317 -8.28 12.61 -32.72
N GLY A 318 -7.72 13.52 -31.93
CA GLY A 318 -8.08 14.93 -31.87
C GLY A 318 -9.18 15.24 -30.85
N GLU A 319 -9.71 14.24 -30.14
CA GLU A 319 -10.69 14.44 -29.09
C GLU A 319 -10.14 15.26 -27.92
N ARG A 320 -11.01 16.07 -27.31
CA ARG A 320 -10.64 16.97 -26.22
C ARG A 320 -11.56 16.82 -25.03
N VAL A 321 -10.99 17.00 -23.84
CA VAL A 321 -11.70 16.83 -22.56
C VAL A 321 -11.69 18.15 -21.79
N ASN A 322 -12.89 18.62 -21.46
CA ASN A 322 -13.08 19.74 -20.55
C ASN A 322 -13.25 19.21 -19.11
N THR A 323 -12.35 19.64 -18.23
CA THR A 323 -12.26 19.14 -16.83
C THR A 323 -13.29 19.71 -15.88
N ARG A 324 -13.99 20.81 -16.23
CA ARG A 324 -14.91 21.52 -15.33
C ARG A 324 -16.17 22.06 -16.03
N GLY A 325 -16.86 21.23 -16.81
CA GLY A 325 -18.22 21.50 -17.32
C GLY A 325 -18.44 22.88 -18.00
N ASN A 326 -19.72 23.22 -18.23
CA ASN A 326 -20.12 24.53 -18.78
C ASN A 326 -20.10 25.60 -17.69
N ARG A 327 -19.05 26.42 -17.64
CA ARG A 327 -19.11 27.72 -16.96
C ARG A 327 -19.70 28.78 -17.89
N PRO A 328 -20.23 29.89 -17.34
CA PRO A 328 -20.64 31.04 -18.13
C PRO A 328 -19.50 31.48 -19.05
N VAL A 329 -19.85 31.69 -20.31
CA VAL A 329 -18.94 32.30 -21.30
C VAL A 329 -18.68 33.73 -20.85
N ASP A 330 -17.41 34.12 -20.82
CA ASP A 330 -17.02 35.50 -20.63
C ASP A 330 -17.58 36.34 -21.79
N PRO A 331 -18.49 37.28 -21.54
CA PRO A 331 -19.11 38.07 -22.60
C PRO A 331 -18.11 38.91 -23.40
N ALA A 332 -16.93 39.21 -22.84
CA ALA A 332 -15.90 40.01 -23.50
C ALA A 332 -14.96 39.17 -24.37
N THR A 333 -14.81 37.87 -24.09
CA THR A 333 -13.84 37.00 -24.82
C THR A 333 -14.48 35.85 -25.58
N GLY A 334 -15.77 35.57 -25.36
CA GLY A 334 -16.46 34.43 -25.98
C GLY A 334 -15.98 33.06 -25.48
N ARG A 335 -15.11 33.00 -24.46
CA ARG A 335 -14.56 31.77 -23.88
C ARG A 335 -15.16 31.48 -22.52
N ALA A 336 -15.32 30.21 -22.14
CA ALA A 336 -15.76 29.84 -20.78
C ALA A 336 -14.83 30.47 -19.70
N LYS A 337 -15.41 31.02 -18.62
CA LYS A 337 -14.65 31.61 -17.49
C LYS A 337 -13.89 30.55 -16.68
N GLY A 338 -12.74 30.12 -17.19
CA GLY A 338 -11.84 29.15 -16.57
C GLY A 338 -12.34 27.71 -16.68
N GLY A 339 -11.39 26.77 -16.60
CA GLY A 339 -11.58 25.35 -16.89
C GLY A 339 -10.45 24.91 -17.83
N ASN A 340 -9.74 23.85 -17.46
CA ASN A 340 -8.66 23.37 -18.32
C ASN A 340 -9.25 22.38 -19.32
N CYS A 341 -8.96 22.59 -20.60
CA CYS A 341 -9.22 21.63 -21.65
C CYS A 341 -7.90 20.99 -22.08
N PHE A 342 -7.88 19.67 -22.22
CA PHE A 342 -6.69 18.92 -22.64
C PHE A 342 -7.05 17.95 -23.77
N SER A 343 -6.07 17.63 -24.63
CA SER A 343 -6.24 16.66 -25.72
C SER A 343 -6.18 15.23 -25.17
N ALA A 344 -7.04 14.36 -25.69
CA ALA A 344 -7.09 12.94 -25.39
C ALA A 344 -6.00 12.14 -26.13
N ASP A 345 -5.25 12.77 -27.04
CA ASP A 345 -4.11 12.18 -27.80
C ASP A 345 -2.83 12.09 -26.95
N LYS A 346 -2.99 12.15 -25.64
CA LYS A 346 -1.96 11.99 -24.62
C LYS A 346 -2.54 11.19 -23.47
N PRO A 347 -1.72 10.60 -22.59
CA PRO A 347 -2.22 10.06 -21.34
C PRO A 347 -3.07 11.09 -20.61
N SER A 348 -4.17 10.63 -20.01
CA SER A 348 -5.06 11.51 -19.26
C SER A 348 -4.32 12.16 -18.09
N TRP A 349 -4.88 13.25 -17.58
CA TRP A 349 -4.42 13.78 -16.30
C TRP A 349 -4.69 12.79 -15.17
N CYS A 350 -3.96 12.90 -14.07
CA CYS A 350 -4.19 12.07 -12.88
C CYS A 350 -5.64 12.12 -12.46
N LEU A 351 -6.26 10.94 -12.38
CA LEU A 351 -7.63 10.81 -11.94
C LEU A 351 -7.77 11.24 -10.47
N THR A 352 -8.92 11.85 -10.18
CA THR A 352 -9.39 12.18 -8.84
C THR A 352 -10.89 11.91 -8.79
N GLY A 353 -11.52 11.95 -7.61
CA GLY A 353 -12.99 11.86 -7.55
C GLY A 353 -13.72 12.93 -8.38
N LYS A 354 -13.07 14.05 -8.72
CA LYS A 354 -13.64 15.09 -9.60
C LYS A 354 -13.60 14.72 -11.08
N THR A 355 -12.89 13.68 -11.49
CA THR A 355 -12.88 13.19 -12.88
C THR A 355 -14.28 12.83 -13.38
N ARG A 356 -15.22 12.52 -12.47
CA ARG A 356 -16.65 12.33 -12.80
C ARG A 356 -17.33 13.52 -13.51
N THR A 357 -16.74 14.72 -13.41
CA THR A 357 -17.24 15.96 -14.03
C THR A 357 -16.63 16.26 -15.40
N TRP A 358 -15.67 15.46 -15.85
CA TRP A 358 -15.05 15.64 -17.14
C TRP A 358 -16.04 15.33 -18.26
N VAL A 359 -16.00 16.15 -19.31
CA VAL A 359 -16.84 16.00 -20.50
C VAL A 359 -15.99 16.04 -21.75
N ARG A 360 -16.28 15.17 -22.72
CA ARG A 360 -15.73 15.25 -24.08
C ARG A 360 -16.32 16.46 -24.78
N GLU A 361 -15.48 17.29 -25.39
CA GLU A 361 -15.87 18.60 -25.96
C GLU A 361 -16.84 18.45 -27.13
N ARG A 362 -16.67 17.41 -27.95
CA ARG A 362 -17.47 17.15 -29.16
C ARG A 362 -18.96 16.98 -28.89
N ASP A 363 -19.33 16.22 -27.86
CA ASP A 363 -20.69 15.75 -27.64
C ASP A 363 -21.16 15.81 -26.17
N GLY A 364 -20.31 16.28 -25.26
CA GLY A 364 -20.63 16.36 -23.84
C GLY A 364 -20.62 15.01 -23.10
N LEU A 365 -20.11 13.94 -23.73
CA LEU A 365 -20.04 12.61 -23.13
C LEU A 365 -19.23 12.67 -21.82
N ARG A 366 -19.76 12.05 -20.77
CA ARG A 366 -19.07 11.90 -19.48
C ARG A 366 -18.54 10.49 -19.34
N LEU A 367 -17.33 10.38 -18.80
CA LEU A 367 -16.73 9.09 -18.47
C LEU A 367 -17.65 8.26 -17.57
N THR A 368 -17.64 6.95 -17.73
CA THR A 368 -18.23 5.96 -16.82
C THR A 368 -17.20 5.55 -15.75
N PRO A 369 -17.62 4.94 -14.64
CA PRO A 369 -16.68 4.37 -13.68
C PRO A 369 -15.78 3.29 -14.30
N ALA A 370 -16.29 2.50 -15.24
CA ALA A 370 -15.52 1.50 -15.97
C ALA A 370 -14.39 2.15 -16.78
N GLU A 371 -14.70 3.19 -17.58
CA GLU A 371 -13.68 3.95 -18.32
C GLU A 371 -12.67 4.62 -17.38
N ALA A 372 -13.11 5.15 -16.24
CA ALA A 372 -12.20 5.68 -15.23
C ALA A 372 -11.24 4.60 -14.70
N GLY A 373 -11.74 3.39 -14.43
CA GLY A 373 -10.93 2.24 -14.05
C GLY A 373 -9.90 1.85 -15.11
N VAL A 374 -10.30 1.79 -16.38
CA VAL A 374 -9.42 1.48 -17.53
C VAL A 374 -8.25 2.47 -17.61
N LEU A 375 -8.51 3.76 -17.42
CA LEU A 375 -7.46 4.79 -17.40
C LEU A 375 -6.44 4.60 -16.26
N VAL A 376 -6.83 3.97 -15.14
CA VAL A 376 -5.93 3.62 -14.03
C VAL A 376 -5.58 2.12 -14.00
N SER A 377 -5.57 1.47 -15.16
CA SER A 377 -5.13 0.09 -15.38
C SER A 377 -5.98 -1.03 -14.76
N PHE A 378 -7.28 -0.80 -14.56
CA PHE A 378 -8.26 -1.84 -14.23
C PHE A 378 -9.04 -2.29 -15.47
N ARG A 379 -9.38 -3.58 -15.57
CA ARG A 379 -10.26 -4.11 -16.62
C ARG A 379 -11.61 -3.37 -16.68
N ALA A 380 -12.18 -3.20 -17.88
CA ALA A 380 -13.48 -2.54 -18.07
C ALA A 380 -14.63 -3.24 -17.32
N THR A 381 -14.50 -4.55 -17.10
CA THR A 381 -15.46 -5.38 -16.35
C THR A 381 -15.23 -5.39 -14.83
N TYR A 382 -14.33 -4.54 -14.31
CA TYR A 382 -14.06 -4.50 -12.88
C TYR A 382 -15.34 -4.10 -12.11
N PRO A 383 -15.72 -4.85 -11.06
CA PRO A 383 -17.04 -4.76 -10.46
C PRO A 383 -17.15 -3.61 -9.45
N TRP A 384 -16.95 -2.37 -9.91
CA TRP A 384 -17.07 -1.16 -9.10
C TRP A 384 -18.42 -1.10 -8.36
N GLN A 385 -18.37 -0.99 -7.03
CA GLN A 385 -19.54 -0.86 -6.16
C GLN A 385 -19.71 0.57 -5.64
N GLY A 386 -20.88 0.84 -5.06
CA GLY A 386 -21.24 2.12 -4.48
C GLY A 386 -21.82 3.11 -5.50
N SER A 387 -21.98 4.36 -5.06
CA SER A 387 -22.49 5.41 -5.96
C SER A 387 -21.50 5.75 -7.07
N ARG A 388 -21.97 6.35 -8.17
CA ARG A 388 -21.08 6.89 -9.22
C ARG A 388 -20.00 7.81 -8.64
N SER A 389 -20.33 8.66 -7.68
CA SER A 389 -19.34 9.54 -7.05
C SER A 389 -18.28 8.75 -6.28
N SER A 390 -18.70 7.69 -5.58
CA SER A 390 -17.80 6.79 -4.84
C SER A 390 -16.87 6.01 -5.76
N ALA A 391 -17.40 5.39 -6.84
CA ALA A 391 -16.58 4.63 -7.78
C ALA A 391 -15.49 5.50 -8.45
N PHE A 392 -15.80 6.76 -8.79
CA PHE A 392 -14.79 7.70 -9.28
C PHE A 392 -13.78 8.12 -8.21
N GLN A 393 -14.18 8.19 -6.94
CA GLN A 393 -13.26 8.45 -5.84
C GLN A 393 -12.30 7.25 -5.65
N GLN A 394 -12.83 6.02 -5.68
CA GLN A 394 -12.04 4.79 -5.65
C GLN A 394 -11.01 4.75 -6.78
N ALA A 395 -11.40 5.01 -8.03
CA ALA A 395 -10.46 5.09 -9.16
C ALA A 395 -9.43 6.23 -9.03
N GLY A 396 -9.77 7.30 -8.31
CA GLY A 396 -8.83 8.41 -8.03
C GLY A 396 -7.81 8.07 -6.94
N ASP A 397 -8.22 7.33 -5.92
CA ASP A 397 -7.39 7.04 -4.74
C ASP A 397 -6.52 5.79 -4.92
N VAL A 398 -6.97 4.82 -5.73
CA VAL A 398 -6.30 3.52 -5.90
C VAL A 398 -4.89 3.61 -6.47
N VAL A 399 -4.02 2.68 -6.06
CA VAL A 399 -2.74 2.40 -6.73
C VAL A 399 -2.99 1.73 -8.08
N CYS A 400 -2.34 2.19 -9.15
CA CYS A 400 -2.48 1.57 -10.48
C CYS A 400 -1.93 0.12 -10.45
N PRO A 401 -2.71 -0.91 -10.81
CA PRO A 401 -2.26 -2.30 -10.85
C PRO A 401 -0.95 -2.54 -11.58
N VAL A 402 -0.69 -1.87 -12.71
CA VAL A 402 0.57 -2.01 -13.45
C VAL A 402 1.78 -1.48 -12.67
N VAL A 403 1.62 -0.38 -11.95
CA VAL A 403 2.70 0.17 -11.11
C VAL A 403 2.93 -0.73 -9.89
N ALA A 404 1.85 -1.22 -9.28
CA ALA A 404 1.94 -2.21 -8.21
C ALA A 404 2.66 -3.49 -8.67
N ALA A 405 2.37 -3.97 -9.88
CA ALA A 405 3.04 -5.12 -10.49
C ALA A 405 4.54 -4.88 -10.66
N PHE A 406 4.95 -3.72 -11.17
CA PHE A 406 6.37 -3.35 -11.28
C PHE A 406 7.10 -3.43 -9.93
N VAL A 407 6.51 -2.82 -8.89
CA VAL A 407 7.11 -2.79 -7.54
C VAL A 407 7.17 -4.19 -6.92
N LEU A 408 6.09 -4.97 -7.00
CA LEU A 408 6.04 -6.33 -6.47
C LEU A 408 6.97 -7.28 -7.21
N ALA A 409 7.11 -7.12 -8.52
CA ALA A 409 8.04 -7.92 -9.32
C ALA A 409 9.49 -7.67 -8.89
N ALA A 410 9.86 -6.42 -8.62
CA ALA A 410 11.17 -6.09 -8.06
C ALA A 410 11.41 -6.77 -6.70
N ILE A 411 10.41 -6.75 -5.81
CA ILE A 411 10.49 -7.47 -4.53
C ILE A 411 10.75 -8.95 -4.78
N HIS A 412 10.04 -9.57 -5.72
CA HIS A 412 10.06 -11.01 -5.91
C HIS A 412 11.05 -11.52 -6.96
N GLY A 413 11.87 -10.65 -7.57
CA GLY A 413 12.82 -11.02 -8.62
C GLY A 413 12.16 -11.55 -9.89
N ILE A 414 11.00 -11.00 -10.25
CA ILE A 414 10.22 -11.39 -11.44
C ILE A 414 10.57 -10.46 -12.59
N ASP A 415 10.75 -11.03 -13.79
CA ASP A 415 10.82 -10.25 -15.02
C ASP A 415 9.43 -9.70 -15.36
N TRP A 416 9.23 -8.41 -15.06
CA TRP A 416 7.93 -7.76 -15.07
C TRP A 416 7.47 -7.33 -16.45
N GLU A 417 8.41 -7.02 -17.35
CA GLU A 417 8.10 -6.31 -18.59
C GLU A 417 7.20 -7.12 -19.54
N PRO A 418 7.49 -8.41 -19.81
CA PRO A 418 6.61 -9.22 -20.65
C PRO A 418 5.18 -9.34 -20.09
N LEU A 419 5.05 -9.50 -18.77
CA LEU A 419 3.77 -9.65 -18.08
C LEU A 419 2.94 -8.35 -18.12
N VAL A 420 3.58 -7.20 -17.90
CA VAL A 420 2.93 -5.89 -18.02
C VAL A 420 2.51 -5.61 -19.46
N ARG A 421 3.36 -5.91 -20.45
CA ARG A 421 3.02 -5.74 -21.87
C ARG A 421 1.84 -6.61 -22.30
N ASP A 422 1.81 -7.87 -21.90
CA ASP A 422 0.69 -8.78 -22.17
C ASP A 422 -0.62 -8.25 -21.55
N TYR A 423 -0.57 -7.87 -20.27
CA TYR A 423 -1.72 -7.28 -19.57
C TYR A 423 -2.23 -6.00 -20.25
N LEU A 424 -1.34 -5.07 -20.61
CA LEU A 424 -1.71 -3.82 -21.27
C LEU A 424 -2.25 -4.05 -22.69
N THR A 425 -1.76 -5.05 -23.41
CA THR A 425 -2.27 -5.44 -24.72
C THR A 425 -3.71 -5.93 -24.61
N GLY A 426 -4.00 -6.78 -23.61
CA GLY A 426 -5.36 -7.21 -23.32
C GLY A 426 -6.28 -6.09 -22.84
N LEU A 427 -5.73 -5.10 -22.12
CA LEU A 427 -6.51 -3.99 -21.57
C LEU A 427 -6.86 -2.90 -22.60
N TYR A 428 -5.92 -2.54 -23.48
CA TYR A 428 -6.04 -1.41 -24.41
C TYR A 428 -6.16 -1.82 -25.88
N HIS A 429 -6.11 -3.12 -26.20
CA HIS A 429 -6.17 -3.65 -27.58
C HIS A 429 -5.12 -3.04 -28.50
N TYR A 430 -3.85 -3.20 -28.13
CA TYR A 430 -2.71 -2.80 -28.96
C TYR A 430 -2.54 -3.73 -30.17
N ASP A 431 -3.22 -3.43 -31.27
CA ASP A 431 -2.97 -4.12 -32.55
C ASP A 431 -1.54 -3.82 -33.08
N ASP A 432 -0.98 -2.65 -32.75
CA ASP A 432 0.34 -2.19 -33.23
C ASP A 432 1.57 -2.78 -32.48
N LEU A 433 1.37 -3.48 -31.35
CA LEU A 433 2.49 -4.09 -30.57
C LEU A 433 2.97 -5.43 -31.17
N TRP A 434 2.18 -6.05 -32.02
CA TRP A 434 2.48 -7.35 -32.61
C TRP A 434 3.45 -7.28 -33.78
N ASP A 435 3.56 -6.12 -34.44
CA ASP A 435 4.45 -5.93 -35.59
C ASP A 435 5.95 -5.99 -35.23
N GLY A 436 6.30 -5.92 -33.94
CA GLY A 436 7.67 -5.97 -33.43
C GLY A 436 8.06 -7.24 -32.67
N TYR A 437 7.12 -8.17 -32.45
CA TYR A 437 7.37 -9.41 -31.69
C TYR A 437 7.46 -10.61 -32.64
N ASP A 438 8.69 -10.98 -33.00
CA ASP A 438 8.94 -12.32 -33.55
C ASP A 438 8.83 -13.32 -32.38
N LEU A 439 7.67 -13.97 -32.25
CA LEU A 439 7.37 -14.98 -31.21
C LEU A 439 8.12 -16.30 -31.44
N ALA A 440 9.38 -16.23 -31.84
CA ALA A 440 10.25 -17.37 -32.08
C ALA A 440 11.57 -17.22 -31.30
N ALA A 441 11.55 -17.64 -30.02
CA ALA A 441 12.68 -18.25 -29.33
C ALA A 441 12.22 -18.94 -28.05
#